data_AF-A0A2E5HTA0-F1
#
_entry.id   AF-A0A2E5HTA0-F1
#
_cell.length_a   1.000
_cell.length_b   1.000
_cell.length_c   1.000
_cell.angle_alpha   90.00
_cell.angle_beta   90.00
_cell.angle_gamma   90.00
#
_symmetry.space_group_name_H-M   'P 1'
#
loop_
_entity.id
_entity.type
_entity.pdbx_description
1 polymer ?
#
loop_
_entity_poly.entity_id
_entity_poly.type
_entity_poly.pdbx_seq_one_letter_code
_entity_poly.pdbx_strand_id
1 'polypeptide(L)' 'MSDVPEMVSFGWNGKSREINVEKNDTRWTTVHIVDGKPDSQLINIFGTHIIPTPFPIDMDKNAVIEELSVRNPNSDVK' A
#
# COMPACT_ATOMS: atom_id res chain seq x y z
N MET A 1 -3.66 -3.96 -23.62
CA MET A 1 -3.13 -2.70 -23.05
C MET A 1 -2.58 -3.07 -21.69
N SER A 2 -1.31 -2.78 -21.42
CA SER A 2 -0.74 -3.08 -20.11
C SER A 2 -1.28 -2.03 -19.14
N ASP A 3 -2.35 -2.37 -18.42
CA ASP A 3 -2.90 -1.54 -17.37
C ASP A 3 -1.82 -1.39 -16.29
N VAL A 4 -1.23 -0.20 -16.22
CA VAL A 4 -0.35 0.16 -15.11
C VAL A 4 -1.24 0.22 -13.87
N PRO A 5 -1.00 -0.61 -12.84
CA PRO A 5 -1.82 -0.60 -11.63
C PRO A 5 -1.84 0.80 -11.03
N GLU A 6 -3.02 1.29 -10.61
CA GLU A 6 -3.08 2.51 -9.80
C GLU A 6 -2.33 2.23 -8.49
N MET A 7 -1.18 2.88 -8.34
CA MET A 7 -0.28 2.72 -7.19
C MET A 7 -0.13 4.04 -6.42
N VAL A 8 -0.22 3.95 -5.11
CA VAL A 8 0.09 5.02 -4.14
C VAL A 8 1.09 4.45 -3.14
N SER A 9 2.27 5.02 -3.02
CA SER A 9 3.26 4.55 -2.05
C SER A 9 3.23 5.44 -0.81
N PHE A 10 3.28 4.85 0.38
CA PHE A 10 3.55 5.61 1.60
C PHE A 10 4.58 4.90 2.47
N GLY A 11 5.55 5.68 2.96
CA GLY A 11 6.68 5.18 3.74
C GLY A 11 6.91 6.03 4.99
N TRP A 12 7.34 5.39 6.07
CA TRP A 12 7.79 6.10 7.27
C TRP A 12 9.25 6.50 7.06
N ASN A 13 9.52 7.80 7.03
CA ASN A 13 10.88 8.33 6.86
C ASN A 13 11.84 7.72 7.89
N GLY A 14 12.94 7.12 7.42
CA GLY A 14 14.00 6.57 8.27
C GLY A 14 13.97 5.05 8.53
N LYS A 15 13.03 4.30 7.93
CA LYS A 15 13.06 2.83 7.90
C LYS A 15 13.12 2.34 6.47
N SER A 16 13.84 1.25 6.20
CA SER A 16 13.85 0.55 4.90
C SER A 16 12.52 -0.12 4.56
N ARG A 17 11.39 0.37 5.08
CA ARG A 17 10.06 -0.22 4.95
C ARG A 17 9.19 0.66 4.06
N GLU A 18 8.71 0.07 2.97
CA GLU A 18 7.85 0.68 1.97
C GLU A 18 6.48 -0.02 2.01
N ILE A 19 5.40 0.76 1.91
CA ILE A 19 4.04 0.23 1.80
C ILE A 19 3.41 0.83 0.55
N ASN A 20 3.10 -0.01 -0.43
CA ASN A 20 2.43 0.40 -1.66
C ASN A 20 0.96 0.01 -1.61
N VAL A 21 0.07 0.96 -1.86
CA VAL A 21 -1.37 0.71 -2.03
C VAL A 21 -1.64 0.56 -3.52
N GLU A 22 -2.01 -0.64 -3.91
CA GLU A 22 -2.24 -1.04 -5.29
C GLU A 22 -3.72 -1.38 -5.48
N LYS A 23 -4.29 -0.92 -6.59
CA LYS A 23 -5.63 -1.32 -7.03
C LYS A 23 -5.54 -2.57 -7.92
N ASN A 24 -6.27 -3.61 -7.56
CA ASN A 24 -6.51 -4.78 -8.43
C ASN A 24 -7.99 -4.85 -8.85
N ASP A 25 -8.35 -5.82 -9.68
CA ASP A 25 -9.70 -5.99 -10.24
C ASP A 25 -10.82 -6.12 -9.18
N THR A 26 -10.47 -6.44 -7.93
CA THR A 26 -11.45 -6.75 -6.88
C THR A 26 -11.42 -5.79 -5.69
N ARG A 27 -10.28 -5.16 -5.39
CA ARG A 27 -10.09 -4.27 -4.25
C ARG A 27 -8.77 -3.52 -4.30
N TRP A 28 -8.61 -2.59 -3.36
CA TRP A 28 -7.31 -2.03 -2.99
C TRP A 28 -6.57 -2.95 -2.02
N THR A 29 -5.25 -3.07 -2.19
CA THR A 29 -4.36 -3.88 -1.34
C THR A 29 -3.12 -3.10 -0.98
N THR A 30 -2.60 -3.26 0.23
CA THR A 30 -1.27 -2.79 0.63
C THR A 30 -0.24 -3.90 0.43
N VAL A 31 0.84 -3.60 -0.28
CA VAL A 31 2.03 -4.44 -0.49
C VAL A 31 3.15 -3.93 0.41
N HIS A 32 3.66 -4.77 1.29
CA HIS A 32 4.64 -4.41 2.30
C HIS A 32 6.03 -4.95 1.92
N ILE A 33 7.00 -4.04 1.83
CA ILE A 33 8.37 -4.33 1.40
C ILE A 33 9.33 -3.81 2.47
N VAL A 34 10.35 -4.60 2.81
CA VAL A 34 11.45 -4.24 3.72
C VAL A 34 12.78 -4.57 3.02
N ASP A 35 13.67 -3.58 2.91
CA ASP A 35 14.97 -3.71 2.23
C ASP A 35 14.84 -4.26 0.80
N GLY A 36 13.81 -3.81 0.06
CA GLY A 36 13.52 -4.27 -1.31
C GLY A 36 12.99 -5.69 -1.42
N LYS A 37 12.65 -6.34 -0.29
CA LYS A 37 12.10 -7.70 -0.24
C LYS A 37 10.72 -7.72 0.41
N PRO A 38 9.85 -8.69 0.07
CA PRO A 38 8.60 -8.89 0.79
C PRO A 38 8.80 -8.93 2.31
N ASP A 39 7.94 -8.23 3.05
CA ASP A 39 7.99 -8.20 4.51
C ASP A 39 7.86 -9.63 5.08
N SER A 40 8.98 -10.20 5.53
CA SER A 40 9.06 -11.57 6.04
C SER A 40 8.29 -11.74 7.34
N GLN A 41 8.14 -10.68 8.13
CA GLN A 41 7.35 -10.71 9.36
C GLN A 41 5.87 -10.87 9.03
N LEU A 42 5.36 -10.14 8.03
CA LEU A 42 3.98 -10.29 7.58
C LEU A 42 3.73 -11.65 6.94
N ILE A 43 4.67 -12.15 6.13
CA ILE A 43 4.56 -13.49 5.55
C ILE A 43 4.49 -14.55 6.66
N ASN A 44 5.31 -14.45 7.70
CA ASN A 44 5.30 -15.42 8.79
C ASN A 44 3.99 -15.40 9.60
N ILE A 45 3.34 -14.24 9.74
CA ILE A 45 2.11 -14.09 10.52
C ILE A 45 0.85 -14.41 9.69
N PHE A 46 0.80 -13.94 8.45
CA PHE A 46 -0.40 -13.95 7.61
C PHE A 46 -0.29 -14.83 6.35
N GLY A 47 0.89 -15.40 6.09
CA GLY A 47 1.17 -16.15 4.86
C GLY A 47 1.37 -15.27 3.62
N THR A 48 1.34 -13.95 3.76
CA THR A 48 1.44 -12.99 2.66
C THR A 48 2.00 -11.64 3.14
N HIS A 49 2.59 -10.87 2.22
CA HIS A 49 2.98 -9.47 2.41
C HIS A 49 2.00 -8.49 1.75
N ILE A 50 0.92 -9.02 1.17
CA ILE A 50 -0.16 -8.28 0.51
C ILE A 50 -1.40 -8.37 1.38
N ILE A 51 -1.85 -7.23 1.89
CA ILE A 51 -2.96 -7.13 2.85
C ILE A 51 -4.12 -6.33 2.21
N PRO A 52 -5.36 -6.81 2.24
CA PRO A 52 -6.50 -6.06 1.73
C PRO A 52 -6.74 -4.79 2.56
N THR A 53 -7.05 -3.69 1.89
CA THR A 53 -7.45 -2.44 2.56
C THR A 53 -8.98 -2.41 2.73
N PRO A 54 -9.50 -1.52 3.59
CA PRO A 54 -10.94 -1.28 3.68
C PRO A 54 -11.45 -0.35 2.56
N PHE A 55 -10.60 0.14 1.66
CA PHE A 55 -11.03 1.04 0.59
C PHE A 55 -11.89 0.29 -0.42
N PRO A 56 -13.05 0.82 -0.80
CA PRO A 56 -13.90 0.18 -1.78
C PRO A 56 -13.28 0.32 -3.18
N ILE A 57 -13.59 -0.61 -4.07
CA ILE A 57 -12.96 -0.71 -5.40
C ILE A 57 -13.26 0.52 -6.29
N ASP A 58 -14.37 1.20 -6.05
CA ASP A 58 -14.80 2.41 -6.75
C ASP A 58 -14.16 3.69 -6.20
N MET A 59 -13.49 3.62 -5.04
CA MET A 59 -12.73 4.75 -4.51
C MET A 59 -11.63 5.16 -5.49
N ASP A 60 -11.55 6.46 -5.76
CA ASP A 60 -10.55 7.02 -6.64
C ASP A 60 -9.19 7.16 -5.94
N LYS A 61 -8.12 7.17 -6.73
CA LYS A 61 -6.75 7.28 -6.24
C LYS A 61 -6.53 8.51 -5.34
N ASN A 62 -7.14 9.66 -5.64
CA ASN A 62 -6.92 10.89 -4.88
C ASN A 62 -7.61 10.82 -3.52
N ALA A 63 -8.81 10.25 -3.44
CA ALA A 63 -9.49 9.99 -2.18
C ALA A 63 -8.68 9.00 -1.31
N VAL A 64 -8.09 7.96 -1.92
CA VAL A 64 -7.17 7.05 -1.22
C VAL A 64 -5.95 7.80 -0.68
N ILE A 65 -5.32 8.68 -1.48
CA ILE A 65 -4.17 9.50 -1.04
C ILE A 65 -4.55 10.43 0.11
N GLU A 66 -5.69 11.11 0.01
CA GLU A 66 -6.17 12.03 1.04
C GLU A 66 -6.39 11.29 2.36
N GLU A 67 -7.11 10.16 2.31
CA GLU A 67 -7.39 9.37 3.49
C GLU A 67 -6.10 8.79 4.12
N LEU A 68 -5.16 8.33 3.29
CA LEU A 68 -3.85 7.84 3.76
C LEU A 68 -3.02 8.96 4.40
N SER A 69 -3.04 10.16 3.83
CA SER A 69 -2.32 11.33 4.35
C SER A 69 -2.89 11.79 5.69
N VAL A 70 -4.22 11.75 5.86
CA VAL A 70 -4.89 12.04 7.13
C VAL A 70 -4.56 10.99 8.19
N ARG A 71 -4.57 9.70 7.82
CA ARG A 71 -4.30 8.57 8.75
C ARG A 71 -2.82 8.44 9.11
N ASN A 72 -1.91 8.87 8.22
CA ASN A 72 -0.47 8.72 8.39
C ASN A 72 0.26 10.07 8.19
N PRO A 73 0.05 11.06 9.07
CA PRO A 73 0.58 12.42 8.90
C PRO A 73 2.11 12.50 8.91
N ASN A 74 2.79 11.45 9.38
CA ASN A 74 4.26 11.35 9.43
C ASN A 74 4.84 10.52 8.28
N SER A 75 4.02 10.11 7.32
CA SER A 75 4.45 9.37 6.14
C SER A 75 4.56 10.29 4.93
N ASP A 76 5.52 9.99 4.06
CA ASP A 76 5.62 10.61 2.75
C ASP A 76 4.76 9.80 1.79
N VAL A 77 3.67 10.39 1.29
CA VAL A 77 2.71 9.75 0.37
C VAL A 77 3.00 10.22 -1.06
N LYS A 78 3.27 9.28 -1.98
CA LYS A 78 3.69 9.53 -3.37
C LYS A 78 2.87 8.74 -4.39
#